data_AF-A0A832MH93-F1
#
_entry.id   AF-A0A832MH93-F1
#
_cell.length_a   1.000
_cell.length_b   1.000
_cell.length_c   1.000
_cell.angle_alpha   90.00
_cell.angle_beta   90.00
_cell.angle_gamma   90.00
#
_symmetry.space_group_name_H-M   'P 1'
#
loop_
_entity.id
_entity.type
_entity.pdbx_description
1 polymer ?
#
loop_
_entity_poly.entity_id
_entity_poly.type
_entity_poly.pdbx_seq_one_letter_code
_entity_poly.pdbx_strand_id
1 'polypeptide(L)'
;MKITFWLLDVNYEFKNGKPEVWLWGISDSGERVLLVDGNFVGYFYAVIEENVDPKVVAKEIDKKRFPLIVKLEVVERRFFGKPVKALKVYCSNPDVIPRYAREVRKLEGVKDCLEDDIRFSMRYLIDNGVVPCGWHEVNAVERENILGVKVDRVYSAESTPKFVEKADIPKLKILGFSTICYSREGSPKPDRNPVIIISTATNAHEEKQFLAGEDKNDKP
;
A
#
# COMPACT_ATOMS: atom_id res chain seq x y z
N MET A 1 -17.04 -14.02 8.64
CA MET A 1 -17.16 -15.09 7.61
C MET A 1 -15.81 -15.32 6.95
N LYS A 2 -15.58 -16.49 6.33
CA LYS A 2 -14.32 -16.78 5.64
C LYS A 2 -14.43 -16.36 4.18
N ILE A 3 -13.51 -15.53 3.71
CA ILE A 3 -13.44 -15.02 2.34
C ILE A 3 -12.17 -15.55 1.68
N THR A 4 -12.33 -16.10 0.48
CA THR A 4 -11.22 -16.50 -0.39
C THR A 4 -11.13 -15.51 -1.54
N PHE A 5 -9.98 -14.88 -1.74
CA PHE A 5 -9.80 -13.88 -2.78
C PHE A 5 -8.40 -13.95 -3.38
N TRP A 6 -8.27 -13.53 -4.63
CA TRP A 6 -7.01 -13.40 -5.33
C TRP A 6 -6.57 -11.94 -5.30
N LEU A 7 -5.42 -11.66 -4.69
CA LEU A 7 -4.92 -10.30 -4.50
C LEU A 7 -4.41 -9.71 -5.83
N LEU A 8 -5.07 -8.66 -6.29
CA LEU A 8 -4.72 -7.92 -7.50
C LEU A 8 -3.89 -6.67 -7.21
N ASP A 9 -4.27 -5.90 -6.19
CA ASP A 9 -3.58 -4.65 -5.84
C ASP A 9 -3.68 -4.34 -4.34
N VAL A 10 -2.76 -3.51 -3.85
CA VAL A 10 -2.76 -3.04 -2.46
C VAL A 10 -2.38 -1.57 -2.37
N ASN A 11 -3.19 -0.80 -1.65
CA ASN A 11 -2.86 0.56 -1.23
C ASN A 11 -3.19 0.73 0.26
N TYR A 12 -3.00 1.94 0.76
CA TYR A 12 -3.53 2.32 2.06
C TYR A 12 -4.23 3.66 1.96
N GLU A 13 -5.22 3.86 2.82
CA GLU A 13 -5.98 5.09 2.93
C GLU A 13 -5.95 5.57 4.39
N PHE A 14 -5.95 6.87 4.60
CA PHE A 14 -6.11 7.44 5.94
C PHE A 14 -7.59 7.80 6.16
N LYS A 15 -8.30 6.99 6.95
CA LYS A 15 -9.75 7.13 7.19
C LYS A 15 -10.03 7.13 8.69
N ASN A 16 -10.92 8.01 9.12
CA ASN A 16 -11.35 8.10 10.52
C ASN A 16 -10.19 8.19 11.54
N GLY A 17 -9.11 8.90 11.17
CA GLY A 17 -7.95 9.10 12.05
C GLY A 17 -6.97 7.93 12.14
N LYS A 18 -7.14 6.87 11.33
CA LYS A 18 -6.25 5.70 11.30
C LYS A 18 -5.90 5.28 9.87
N PRO A 19 -4.72 4.67 9.66
CA PRO A 19 -4.39 4.06 8.38
C PRO A 19 -5.18 2.75 8.21
N GLU A 20 -5.74 2.54 7.03
CA GLU A 20 -6.39 1.31 6.60
C GLU A 20 -5.65 0.77 5.38
N VAL A 21 -5.21 -0.49 5.42
CA VAL A 21 -4.68 -1.19 4.25
C VAL A 21 -5.85 -1.73 3.44
N TRP A 22 -5.84 -1.44 2.15
CA TRP A 22 -6.88 -1.80 1.21
C TRP A 22 -6.33 -2.84 0.24
N LEU A 23 -6.92 -4.04 0.29
CA LEU A 23 -6.55 -5.19 -0.52
C LEU A 23 -7.64 -5.38 -1.58
N TRP A 24 -7.29 -5.11 -2.82
CA TRP A 24 -8.19 -5.26 -3.97
C TRP A 24 -8.01 -6.64 -4.57
N GLY A 25 -9.11 -7.33 -4.81
CA GLY A 25 -9.02 -8.66 -5.38
C GLY A 25 -10.28 -9.14 -6.04
N ILE A 26 -10.24 -10.40 -6.44
CA ILE A 26 -11.35 -11.12 -7.04
C ILE A 26 -11.61 -12.36 -6.19
N SER A 27 -12.85 -12.55 -5.74
CA SER A 27 -13.24 -13.74 -5.00
C SER A 27 -13.18 -14.99 -5.87
N ASP A 28 -13.29 -16.16 -5.24
CA ASP A 28 -13.47 -17.44 -5.94
C ASP A 28 -14.79 -17.51 -6.75
N SER A 29 -15.82 -16.74 -6.36
CA SER A 29 -17.05 -16.52 -7.13
C SER A 29 -16.89 -15.58 -8.33
N GLY A 30 -15.74 -14.92 -8.49
CA GLY A 30 -15.47 -13.97 -9.56
C GLY A 30 -15.97 -12.54 -9.30
N GLU A 31 -16.41 -12.24 -8.07
CA GLU A 31 -16.80 -10.89 -7.64
C GLU A 31 -15.56 -10.05 -7.33
N ARG A 32 -15.58 -8.77 -7.68
CA ARG A 32 -14.55 -7.82 -7.26
C ARG A 32 -14.78 -7.49 -5.80
N VAL A 33 -13.76 -7.67 -4.98
CA VAL A 33 -13.83 -7.48 -3.55
C VAL A 33 -12.79 -6.47 -3.10
N LEU A 34 -13.16 -5.65 -2.12
CA LEU A 34 -12.22 -4.83 -1.35
C LEU A 34 -12.18 -5.34 0.08
N LEU A 35 -11.01 -5.72 0.56
CA LEU A 35 -10.79 -6.06 1.95
C LEU A 35 -10.02 -4.93 2.64
N VAL A 36 -10.54 -4.48 3.77
CA VAL A 36 -10.00 -3.36 4.53
C VAL A 36 -9.47 -3.85 5.87
N ASP A 37 -8.18 -3.67 6.10
CA ASP A 37 -7.51 -4.01 7.35
C ASP A 37 -7.00 -2.74 8.03
N GLY A 38 -7.60 -2.40 9.17
CA GLY A 38 -7.24 -1.24 9.98
C GLY A 38 -6.38 -1.55 11.20
N ASN A 39 -5.85 -2.77 11.31
CA ASN A 39 -5.11 -3.23 12.50
C ASN A 39 -3.59 -3.12 12.33
N PHE A 40 -3.12 -2.74 11.14
CA PHE A 40 -1.70 -2.63 10.86
C PHE A 40 -1.12 -1.29 11.33
N VAL A 41 0.05 -1.32 11.96
CA VAL A 41 0.73 -0.14 12.48
C VAL A 41 2.13 -0.05 11.89
N GLY A 42 2.45 1.11 11.31
CA GLY A 42 3.73 1.33 10.64
C GLY A 42 4.84 1.46 11.68
N TYR A 43 6.06 1.10 11.31
CA TYR A 43 7.22 1.23 12.19
C TYR A 43 8.51 1.41 11.41
N PHE A 44 9.56 1.82 12.12
CA PHE A 44 10.95 1.76 11.68
C PHE A 44 11.83 1.26 12.84
N TYR A 45 13.10 0.98 12.55
CA TYR A 45 14.06 0.55 13.57
C TYR A 45 15.10 1.64 13.85
N ALA A 46 15.29 1.99 15.11
CA ALA A 46 16.45 2.77 15.57
C ALA A 46 17.50 1.80 16.13
N VAL A 47 18.63 1.65 15.43
CA VAL A 47 19.75 0.82 15.86
C VAL A 47 20.48 1.51 17.00
N ILE A 48 20.70 0.81 18.11
CA ILE A 48 21.33 1.37 19.29
C ILE A 48 22.84 1.11 19.25
N GLU A 49 23.63 2.07 19.72
CA GLU A 49 25.07 1.89 19.89
C GLU A 49 25.39 0.76 20.90
N GLU A 50 26.49 0.03 20.69
CA GLU A 50 26.79 -1.21 21.44
C GLU A 50 26.85 -1.03 22.97
N ASN A 51 27.29 0.14 23.43
CA ASN A 51 27.48 0.45 24.85
C ASN A 51 26.34 1.25 25.48
N VAL A 52 25.24 1.45 24.76
CA VAL A 52 24.09 2.25 25.23
C VAL A 52 22.93 1.34 25.59
N ASP A 53 22.31 1.58 26.75
CA ASP A 53 21.07 0.91 27.12
C ASP A 53 19.90 1.44 26.25
N PRO A 54 19.22 0.59 25.45
CA PRO A 54 18.06 0.99 24.66
C PRO A 54 16.96 1.70 25.47
N LYS A 55 16.85 1.42 26.76
CA LYS A 55 15.86 2.07 27.65
C LYS A 55 16.15 3.55 27.86
N VAL A 56 17.42 3.97 27.81
CA VAL A 56 17.80 5.38 27.91
C VAL A 56 17.34 6.12 26.66
N VAL A 57 17.62 5.56 25.48
CA VAL A 57 17.18 6.14 24.20
C VAL A 57 15.65 6.18 24.11
N ALA A 58 14.96 5.13 24.56
CA ALA A 58 13.50 5.12 24.60
C ALA A 58 12.92 6.27 25.43
N LYS A 59 13.51 6.54 26.61
CA LYS A 59 13.12 7.69 27.45
C LYS A 59 13.38 9.03 26.77
N GLU A 60 14.47 9.16 26.00
CA GLU A 60 14.75 10.39 25.24
C GLU A 60 13.75 10.60 24.10
N ILE A 61 13.33 9.53 23.42
CA ILE A 61 12.26 9.58 22.42
C ILE A 61 10.96 10.05 23.08
N ASP A 62 10.59 9.50 24.24
CA ASP A 62 9.39 9.91 24.99
C ASP A 62 9.46 11.39 25.41
N LYS A 63 10.61 11.87 25.86
CA LYS A 63 10.82 13.28 26.26
C LYS A 63 10.65 14.27 25.10
N LYS A 64 11.07 13.90 23.89
CA LYS A 64 10.93 14.74 22.69
C LYS A 64 9.47 14.88 22.22
N ARG A 65 8.53 14.13 22.81
CA ARG A 65 7.09 14.20 22.53
C ARG A 65 6.78 14.06 21.04
N PHE A 66 7.07 12.90 20.46
CA PHE A 66 6.57 12.55 19.14
C PHE A 66 5.11 12.07 19.27
N PRO A 67 4.08 12.90 19.01
CA PRO A 67 2.69 12.59 19.37
C PRO A 67 2.11 11.37 18.65
N LEU A 68 2.70 10.98 17.52
CA LEU A 68 2.21 9.87 16.70
C LEU A 68 2.96 8.56 16.95
N ILE A 69 4.00 8.55 17.80
CA ILE A 69 4.61 7.31 18.27
C ILE A 69 3.66 6.68 19.29
N VAL A 70 3.25 5.44 19.03
CA VAL A 70 2.27 4.71 19.86
C VAL A 70 2.87 3.56 20.66
N LYS A 71 4.06 3.07 20.26
CA LYS A 71 4.76 2.00 20.95
C LYS A 71 6.26 2.07 20.65
N LEU A 72 7.06 1.80 21.68
CA LEU A 72 8.49 1.52 21.58
C LEU A 72 8.73 0.10 22.08
N GLU A 73 9.48 -0.69 21.32
CA GLU A 73 9.77 -2.07 21.66
C GLU A 73 11.27 -2.33 21.49
N VAL A 74 11.93 -2.74 22.57
CA VAL A 74 13.33 -3.18 22.50
C VAL A 74 13.36 -4.55 21.84
N VAL A 75 14.13 -4.67 20.77
CA VAL A 75 14.25 -5.90 19.99
C VAL A 75 15.71 -6.23 19.70
N GLU A 76 15.99 -7.52 19.54
CA GLU A 76 17.25 -7.99 18.96
C GLU A 76 17.05 -8.27 17.47
N ARG A 77 17.99 -7.78 16.66
CA ARG A 77 17.99 -7.94 15.20
C ARG A 77 19.40 -8.24 14.72
N ARG A 78 19.53 -8.54 13.43
CA ARG A 78 20.84 -8.73 12.78
C ARG A 78 21.07 -7.61 11.78
N PHE A 79 22.21 -6.94 11.88
CA PHE A 79 22.65 -5.93 10.92
C PHE A 79 23.95 -6.40 10.27
N PHE A 80 23.92 -6.64 8.96
CA PHE A 80 24.99 -7.32 8.23
C PHE A 80 25.46 -8.62 8.91
N GLY A 81 24.49 -9.42 9.39
CA GLY A 81 24.73 -10.70 10.05
C GLY A 81 25.13 -10.63 11.53
N LYS A 82 25.53 -9.45 12.04
CA LYS A 82 25.91 -9.24 13.45
C LYS A 82 24.67 -8.95 14.32
N PRO A 83 24.56 -9.55 15.51
CA PRO A 83 23.47 -9.23 16.43
C PRO A 83 23.59 -7.77 16.91
N VAL A 84 22.49 -7.03 16.88
CA VAL A 84 22.38 -5.66 17.36
C VAL A 84 21.10 -5.49 18.18
N LYS A 85 21.14 -4.59 19.15
CA LYS A 85 19.92 -4.11 19.84
C LYS A 85 19.33 -2.95 19.04
N ALA A 86 18.02 -2.94 18.89
CA ALA A 86 17.28 -1.87 18.24
C ALA A 86 16.02 -1.52 19.02
N LEU A 87 15.54 -0.30 18.84
CA LEU A 87 14.17 0.09 19.19
C LEU A 87 13.31 0.00 17.94
N LYS A 88 12.27 -0.83 17.98
CA LYS A 88 11.20 -0.81 16.99
C LYS A 88 10.21 0.27 17.39
N VAL A 89 10.10 1.30 16.55
CA VAL A 89 9.34 2.52 16.81
C VAL A 89 8.07 2.51 15.99
N TYR A 90 6.93 2.29 16.65
CA TYR A 90 5.63 2.20 15.98
C TYR A 90 4.95 3.57 15.90
N CYS A 91 4.47 3.93 14.72
CA CYS A 91 3.81 5.20 14.43
C CYS A 91 2.36 4.96 13.98
N SER A 92 1.43 5.71 14.56
CA SER A 92 0.00 5.70 14.20
C SER A 92 -0.28 6.24 12.80
N ASN A 93 0.55 7.16 12.30
CA ASN A 93 0.50 7.63 10.92
C ASN A 93 1.80 7.20 10.18
N PRO A 94 1.70 6.41 9.10
CA PRO A 94 2.87 6.01 8.32
C PRO A 94 3.62 7.16 7.64
N ASP A 95 2.94 8.26 7.27
CA ASP A 95 3.55 9.39 6.56
C ASP A 95 4.57 10.16 7.40
N VAL A 96 4.50 10.06 8.72
CA VAL A 96 5.46 10.73 9.60
C VAL A 96 6.72 9.91 9.85
N ILE A 97 6.75 8.64 9.47
CA ILE A 97 7.87 7.73 9.71
C ILE A 97 9.20 8.30 9.18
N PRO A 98 9.33 8.74 7.91
CA PRO A 98 10.60 9.26 7.40
C PRO A 98 11.06 10.51 8.17
N ARG A 99 10.13 11.37 8.61
CA ARG A 99 10.47 12.56 9.40
C ARG A 99 10.96 12.17 10.79
N TYR A 100 10.22 11.31 11.49
CA TYR A 100 10.57 10.88 12.84
C TYR A 100 11.86 10.08 12.86
N ALA A 101 12.11 9.20 11.88
CA ALA A 101 13.37 8.49 11.74
C ALA A 101 14.56 9.46 11.62
N ARG A 102 14.44 10.53 10.81
CA ARG A 102 15.49 11.57 10.72
C ARG A 102 15.72 12.34 12.03
N GLU A 103 14.68 12.52 12.85
CA GLU A 103 14.78 13.21 14.13
C GLU A 103 15.35 12.28 15.22
N VAL A 104 14.95 11.02 15.23
CA VAL A 104 15.46 9.97 16.14
C VAL A 104 16.91 9.63 15.83
N ARG A 105 17.31 9.60 14.55
CA ARG A 105 18.71 9.40 14.13
C ARG A 105 19.69 10.43 14.73
N LYS A 106 19.20 11.61 15.14
CA LYS A 106 20.03 12.67 15.76
C LYS A 106 20.18 12.52 17.28
N LEU A 107 19.53 11.53 17.90
CA LEU A 107 19.61 11.32 19.34
C LEU A 107 20.92 10.62 19.70
N GLU A 108 21.48 11.01 20.84
CA GLU A 108 22.66 10.34 21.41
C GLU A 108 22.34 8.86 21.69
N GLY A 109 23.26 7.97 21.30
CA GLY A 109 23.10 6.53 21.43
C GLY A 109 22.29 5.85 20.32
N VAL A 110 21.81 6.59 19.32
CA VAL A 110 21.25 6.03 18.09
C VAL A 110 22.33 6.00 17.01
N LYS A 111 22.70 4.79 16.59
CA LYS A 111 23.67 4.57 15.53
C LYS A 111 23.10 4.90 14.15
N ASP A 112 21.88 4.44 13.89
CA ASP A 112 21.16 4.70 12.63
C ASP A 112 19.66 4.44 12.79
N CYS A 113 18.86 4.90 11.83
CA CYS A 113 17.47 4.48 11.64
C CYS A 113 17.34 3.75 10.30
N LEU A 114 16.68 2.59 10.31
CA LEU A 114 16.55 1.69 9.17
C LEU A 114 15.08 1.34 8.93
N GLU A 115 14.79 0.92 7.68
CA GLU A 115 13.45 0.53 7.22
C GLU A 115 12.41 1.67 7.32
N ASP A 116 12.85 2.93 7.38
CA ASP A 116 12.01 4.13 7.45
C ASP A 116 11.47 4.61 6.09
N ASP A 117 11.92 3.98 5.00
CA ASP A 117 11.56 4.28 3.61
C ASP A 117 10.67 3.20 2.96
N ILE A 118 10.27 2.18 3.72
CA ILE A 118 9.43 1.11 3.20
C ILE A 118 7.97 1.55 3.23
N ARG A 119 7.35 1.57 2.05
CA ARG A 119 5.94 1.96 1.87
C ARG A 119 5.04 1.11 2.77
N PHE A 120 4.06 1.75 3.41
CA PHE A 120 3.18 1.10 4.38
C PHE A 120 2.44 -0.13 3.83
N SER A 121 1.93 -0.06 2.59
CA SER A 121 1.31 -1.21 1.92
C SER A 121 2.28 -2.37 1.68
N MET A 122 3.53 -2.07 1.28
CA MET A 122 4.56 -3.10 1.10
C MET A 122 5.00 -3.71 2.42
N ARG A 123 5.11 -2.88 3.47
CA ARG A 123 5.36 -3.31 4.84
C ARG A 123 4.29 -4.30 5.32
N TYR A 124 3.03 -4.03 5.01
CA TYR A 124 1.92 -4.96 5.29
C TYR A 124 2.12 -6.32 4.60
N LEU A 125 2.44 -6.31 3.30
CA LEU A 125 2.66 -7.55 2.54
C LEU A 125 3.80 -8.40 3.14
N ILE A 126 4.94 -7.76 3.42
CA ILE A 126 6.15 -8.43 3.93
C ILE A 126 5.88 -9.05 5.31
N ASP A 127 5.36 -8.26 6.24
CA ASP A 127 5.21 -8.69 7.64
C ASP A 127 4.16 -9.79 7.80
N ASN A 128 3.15 -9.79 6.93
CA ASN A 128 2.04 -10.73 6.99
C ASN A 128 2.19 -11.93 6.02
N GLY A 129 3.25 -11.96 5.20
CA GLY A 129 3.43 -13.01 4.18
C GLY A 129 2.33 -13.00 3.12
N VAL A 130 1.73 -11.84 2.84
CA VAL A 130 0.71 -11.68 1.80
C VAL A 130 1.43 -11.44 0.48
N VAL A 131 1.21 -12.35 -0.47
CA VAL A 131 1.84 -12.31 -1.80
C VAL A 131 0.89 -11.72 -2.85
N PRO A 132 1.34 -10.79 -3.70
CA PRO A 132 0.54 -10.35 -4.84
C PRO A 132 0.25 -11.50 -5.82
N CYS A 133 -0.83 -11.38 -6.58
CA CYS A 133 -1.21 -12.34 -7.62
C CYS A 133 -1.37 -13.78 -7.11
N GLY A 134 -1.75 -13.94 -5.84
CA GLY A 134 -1.98 -15.22 -5.20
C GLY A 134 -3.35 -15.26 -4.51
N TRP A 135 -3.81 -16.47 -4.20
CA TRP A 135 -5.03 -16.68 -3.43
C TRP A 135 -4.74 -16.56 -1.93
N HIS A 136 -5.68 -15.92 -1.22
CA HIS A 136 -5.63 -15.76 0.22
C HIS A 136 -6.98 -16.06 0.84
N GLU A 137 -6.93 -16.58 2.06
CA GLU A 137 -8.09 -16.78 2.91
C GLU A 137 -8.01 -15.86 4.14
N VAL A 138 -9.16 -15.30 4.50
CA VAL A 138 -9.25 -14.35 5.60
C VAL A 138 -10.61 -14.38 6.27
N ASN A 139 -10.63 -14.26 7.59
CA ASN A 139 -11.88 -14.00 8.31
C ASN A 139 -12.20 -12.53 8.22
N ALA A 140 -13.39 -12.20 7.72
CA ALA A 140 -13.82 -10.83 7.52
C ALA A 140 -15.33 -10.68 7.72
N VAL A 141 -15.78 -9.46 7.96
CA VAL A 141 -17.20 -9.10 8.06
C VAL A 141 -17.56 -8.24 6.87
N GLU A 142 -18.64 -8.58 6.17
CA GLU A 142 -19.15 -7.75 5.08
C GLU A 142 -19.63 -6.41 5.62
N ARG A 143 -19.35 -5.33 4.89
CA ARG A 143 -19.78 -3.98 5.24
C ARG A 143 -20.36 -3.28 4.03
N GLU A 144 -21.25 -2.33 4.28
CA GLU A 144 -21.81 -1.49 3.23
C GLU A 144 -20.70 -0.69 2.52
N ASN A 145 -20.81 -0.58 1.20
CA ASN A 145 -19.88 0.19 0.39
C ASN A 145 -20.18 1.69 0.48
N ILE A 146 -19.83 2.29 1.62
CA ILE A 146 -19.90 3.75 1.84
C ILE A 146 -18.65 4.49 1.31
N LEU A 147 -17.73 3.77 0.66
CA LEU A 147 -16.43 4.28 0.24
C LEU A 147 -16.45 4.89 -1.17
N GLY A 148 -17.52 4.69 -1.95
CA GLY A 148 -17.63 5.18 -3.33
C GLY A 148 -16.74 4.42 -4.32
N VAL A 149 -16.25 3.24 -3.96
CA VAL A 149 -15.36 2.42 -4.81
C VAL A 149 -16.15 1.45 -5.68
N LYS A 150 -15.62 1.10 -6.85
CA LYS A 150 -16.32 0.24 -7.82
C LYS A 150 -15.99 -1.25 -7.63
N VAL A 151 -16.50 -1.82 -6.54
CA VAL A 151 -16.43 -3.27 -6.23
C VAL A 151 -17.82 -3.84 -5.98
N ASP A 152 -17.93 -5.17 -6.07
CA ASP A 152 -19.18 -5.88 -5.85
C ASP A 152 -19.45 -6.08 -4.34
N ARG A 153 -18.39 -6.27 -3.54
CA ARG A 153 -18.45 -6.42 -2.07
C ARG A 153 -17.29 -5.73 -1.36
N VAL A 154 -17.54 -5.26 -0.14
CA VAL A 154 -16.50 -4.70 0.75
C VAL A 154 -16.53 -5.47 2.06
N TYR A 155 -15.34 -5.80 2.58
CA TYR A 155 -15.18 -6.52 3.84
C TYR A 155 -14.21 -5.79 4.76
N SER A 156 -14.46 -5.85 6.07
CA SER A 156 -13.47 -5.51 7.10
C SER A 156 -12.77 -6.79 7.56
N ALA A 157 -11.45 -6.84 7.47
CA ALA A 157 -10.67 -7.99 7.90
C ALA A 157 -10.66 -8.10 9.44
N GLU A 158 -10.96 -9.29 9.95
CA GLU A 158 -10.85 -9.65 11.37
C GLU A 158 -9.55 -10.43 11.65
N SER A 159 -8.89 -10.92 10.60
CA SER A 159 -7.61 -11.62 10.68
C SER A 159 -6.69 -11.20 9.54
N THR A 160 -5.40 -11.47 9.68
CA THR A 160 -4.44 -11.36 8.58
C THR A 160 -4.77 -12.37 7.46
N PRO A 161 -4.75 -11.96 6.17
CA PRO A 161 -4.90 -12.88 5.05
C PRO A 161 -3.78 -13.93 5.02
N LYS A 162 -4.16 -15.19 4.82
CA LYS A 162 -3.21 -16.31 4.74
C LYS A 162 -3.15 -16.83 3.31
N PHE A 163 -1.94 -16.99 2.80
CA PHE A 163 -1.74 -17.54 1.46
C PHE A 163 -2.31 -18.95 1.34
N VAL A 164 -2.95 -19.22 0.20
CA VAL A 164 -3.47 -20.52 -0.18
C VAL A 164 -2.82 -20.93 -1.51
N GLU A 165 -2.22 -22.12 -1.52
CA GLU A 165 -1.63 -22.68 -2.72
C GLU A 165 -2.75 -23.17 -3.64
N LYS A 166 -3.04 -22.35 -4.65
CA LYS A 166 -4.09 -22.60 -5.65
C LYS A 166 -3.58 -22.09 -6.99
N ALA A 167 -3.55 -22.98 -7.99
CA ALA A 167 -2.87 -22.71 -9.26
C ALA A 167 -3.73 -21.97 -10.29
N ASP A 168 -5.07 -21.97 -10.14
CA ASP A 168 -5.95 -21.25 -11.05
C ASP A 168 -5.86 -19.74 -10.85
N ILE A 169 -6.04 -19.01 -11.94
CA ILE A 169 -6.10 -17.55 -11.95
C ILE A 169 -7.56 -17.16 -12.17
N PRO A 170 -8.11 -16.20 -11.41
CA PRO A 170 -9.48 -15.74 -11.64
C PRO A 170 -9.63 -15.12 -13.04
N LYS A 171 -10.86 -15.04 -13.55
CA LYS A 171 -11.13 -14.35 -14.81
C LYS A 171 -10.90 -12.84 -14.66
N LEU A 172 -9.78 -12.36 -15.19
CA LEU A 172 -9.45 -10.94 -15.21
C LEU A 172 -10.17 -10.23 -16.37
N LYS A 173 -10.62 -8.99 -16.13
CA LYS A 173 -11.04 -8.08 -17.19
C LYS A 173 -9.83 -7.28 -17.65
N ILE A 174 -9.41 -7.48 -18.89
CA ILE A 174 -8.21 -6.86 -19.47
C ILE A 174 -8.65 -5.84 -20.51
N LEU A 175 -8.12 -4.64 -20.43
CA LEU A 175 -8.31 -3.54 -21.38
C LEU A 175 -6.95 -3.15 -21.97
N GLY A 176 -6.77 -3.39 -23.26
CA GLY A 176 -5.71 -2.77 -24.05
C GLY A 176 -6.21 -1.44 -24.61
N PHE A 177 -5.37 -0.41 -24.59
CA PHE A 177 -5.69 0.86 -25.24
C PHE A 177 -4.46 1.47 -25.92
N SER A 178 -4.70 2.24 -26.97
CA SER A 178 -3.69 3.02 -27.70
C SER A 178 -4.26 4.38 -28.04
N THR A 179 -3.39 5.38 -28.14
CA THR A 179 -3.78 6.76 -28.45
C THR A 179 -2.99 7.29 -29.64
N ILE A 180 -3.62 8.16 -30.43
CA ILE A 180 -2.97 8.89 -31.51
C ILE A 180 -3.14 10.38 -31.21
N CYS A 181 -2.02 11.09 -31.17
CA CYS A 181 -1.99 12.53 -30.94
C CYS A 181 -1.68 13.26 -32.25
N TYR A 182 -2.32 14.41 -32.48
CA TYR A 182 -2.00 15.24 -33.63
C TYR A 182 -0.87 16.21 -33.30
N SER A 183 0.28 16.01 -33.93
CA SER A 183 1.39 16.98 -33.94
C SER A 183 1.65 17.47 -35.35
N ARG A 184 1.69 18.80 -35.51
CA ARG A 184 2.03 19.41 -36.80
C ARG A 184 3.50 19.16 -37.16
N GLU A 185 4.38 19.22 -36.18
CA GLU A 185 5.83 19.05 -36.35
C GLU A 185 6.44 18.41 -35.10
N GLY A 186 7.33 17.44 -35.30
CA GLY A 186 8.03 16.75 -34.21
C GLY A 186 7.10 15.98 -33.26
N SER A 187 7.66 15.59 -32.12
CA SER A 187 6.93 14.81 -31.11
C SER A 187 5.77 15.59 -30.48
N PRO A 188 4.61 14.95 -30.24
CA PRO A 188 3.46 15.61 -29.64
C PRO A 188 3.76 16.09 -28.22
N LYS A 189 3.23 17.26 -27.86
CA LYS A 189 3.32 17.82 -26.51
C LYS A 189 1.93 18.00 -25.87
N PRO A 190 1.71 17.50 -24.64
CA PRO A 190 0.39 17.52 -23.99
C PRO A 190 -0.25 18.90 -23.83
N ASP A 191 0.54 19.97 -23.76
CA ASP A 191 0.06 21.36 -23.60
C ASP A 191 -0.65 21.92 -24.85
N ARG A 192 -0.47 21.30 -26.02
CA ARG A 192 -0.91 21.88 -27.31
C ARG A 192 -1.32 20.88 -28.38
N ASN A 193 -0.95 19.61 -28.24
CA ASN A 193 -1.22 18.56 -29.22
C ASN A 193 -2.32 17.66 -28.68
N PRO A 194 -3.53 17.70 -29.26
CA PRO A 194 -4.66 16.93 -28.76
C PRO A 194 -4.50 15.44 -29.09
N VAL A 195 -5.11 14.60 -28.25
CA VAL A 195 -5.39 13.20 -28.59
C VAL A 195 -6.55 13.19 -29.57
N ILE A 196 -6.34 12.70 -30.78
CA ILE A 196 -7.37 12.66 -31.83
C ILE A 196 -8.08 11.32 -31.92
N ILE A 197 -7.43 10.25 -31.45
CA ILE A 197 -7.98 8.89 -31.46
C ILE A 197 -7.59 8.19 -30.17
N ILE A 198 -8.55 7.50 -29.56
CA ILE A 198 -8.32 6.48 -28.55
C ILE A 198 -8.91 5.18 -29.08
N SER A 199 -8.09 4.15 -29.23
CA SER A 199 -8.53 2.80 -29.61
C SER A 199 -8.45 1.90 -28.39
N THR A 200 -9.50 1.13 -28.12
CA THR A 200 -9.57 0.17 -27.01
C THR A 200 -9.95 -1.20 -27.50
N ALA A 201 -9.37 -2.25 -26.91
CA ALA A 201 -9.73 -3.64 -27.13
C ALA A 201 -9.76 -4.38 -25.78
N THR A 202 -10.72 -5.28 -25.58
CA THR A 202 -10.82 -6.09 -24.35
C THR A 202 -10.53 -7.56 -24.62
N ASN A 203 -10.19 -8.31 -23.56
CA ASN A 203 -10.11 -9.78 -23.63
C ASN A 203 -11.49 -10.47 -23.75
N ALA A 204 -12.58 -9.70 -23.86
CA ALA A 204 -13.90 -10.17 -24.25
C ALA A 204 -14.20 -9.95 -25.74
N HIS A 205 -13.18 -9.59 -26.54
CA HIS A 205 -13.28 -9.28 -27.97
C HIS A 205 -14.15 -8.06 -28.30
N GLU A 206 -14.31 -7.14 -27.35
CA GLU A 206 -14.94 -5.84 -27.61
C GLU A 206 -13.89 -4.82 -28.06
N GLU A 207 -14.12 -4.19 -29.21
CA GLU A 207 -13.27 -3.14 -29.77
C GLU A 207 -14.06 -1.84 -29.90
N LYS A 208 -13.44 -0.72 -29.55
CA LYS A 208 -14.05 0.61 -29.67
C LYS A 208 -13.02 1.65 -30.04
N GLN A 209 -13.41 2.57 -30.91
CA GLN A 209 -12.61 3.73 -31.27
C GLN A 209 -13.36 5.00 -30.88
N PHE A 210 -12.66 5.89 -30.19
CA PHE A 210 -13.13 7.21 -29.81
C PHE A 210 -12.37 8.21 -30.67
N LEU A 211 -13.09 8.99 -31.47
CA LEU A 211 -12.53 10.05 -32.31
C LEU A 211 -12.80 11.39 -31.63
N ALA A 212 -11.85 12.32 -31.74
CA ALA A 212 -12.08 13.69 -31.32
C ALA A 212 -13.25 14.29 -32.12
N GLY A 213 -14.16 14.98 -31.43
CA GLY A 213 -15.28 15.68 -32.06
C GLY A 213 -14.77 16.80 -32.97
N GLU A 214 -15.50 17.10 -34.04
CA GLU A 214 -15.17 18.23 -34.94
C GLU A 214 -15.19 19.58 -34.20
N ASP A 215 -15.97 19.67 -33.12
CA ASP A 215 -16.11 20.84 -32.26
C ASP A 215 -14.92 21.05 -31.30
N LYS A 216 -13.98 20.08 -31.22
CA LYS A 216 -12.81 20.10 -30.31
C LYS A 216 -13.17 20.48 -28.87
N ASN A 217 -14.37 20.12 -28.44
CA ASN A 217 -14.88 20.50 -27.12
C ASN A 217 -14.40 19.49 -26.06
N ASP A 218 -13.08 19.27 -26.02
CA ASP A 218 -12.42 18.34 -25.09
C ASP A 218 -12.28 18.95 -23.67
N LYS A 219 -13.22 19.81 -23.26
CA LYS A 219 -13.28 20.31 -21.89
C LYS A 219 -13.85 19.22 -20.97
N PRO A 220 -13.35 19.11 -19.72
CA PRO A 220 -13.91 18.18 -18.74
C PRO A 220 -15.38 18.45 -18.43
#